data_AF-A0A8J2ZGI1-F1
#
_entry.id   AF-A0A8J2ZGI1-F1
#
_cell.length_a   1.000
_cell.length_b   1.000
_cell.length_c   1.000
_cell.angle_alpha   90.00
_cell.angle_beta   90.00
_cell.angle_gamma   90.00
#
_symmetry.space_group_name_H-M   'P 1'
#
loop_
_entity.id
_entity.type
_entity.pdbx_description
1 polymer ?
#
loop_
_entity_poly.entity_id
_entity_poly.type
_entity_poly.pdbx_seq_one_letter_code
_entity_poly.pdbx_strand_id
1 'polypeptide(L)' 'MAKATAPSMPTPRQIQDAFEAVRALHPGARIVSVGPDGVKFDYADGTAAPGQATTTDKRAPIAWT' A
#
# COMPACT_ATOMS: atom_id res chain seq x y z
N MET A 1 11.46 -0.48 27.28
CA MET A 1 10.71 -1.27 26.29
C MET A 1 10.54 -0.41 25.04
N ALA A 2 10.81 -0.97 23.85
CA ALA A 2 10.87 -0.24 22.59
C ALA A 2 9.53 0.43 22.25
N LYS A 3 9.56 1.74 22.01
CA LYS A 3 8.45 2.47 21.39
C LYS A 3 8.30 1.86 20.01
N ALA A 4 7.19 1.17 19.73
CA ALA A 4 6.86 0.76 18.38
C ALA A 4 6.80 2.06 17.56
N THR A 5 7.84 2.31 16.77
CA THR A 5 7.86 3.37 15.77
C THR A 5 6.70 3.03 14.86
N ALA A 6 5.58 3.76 15.00
CA ALA A 6 4.53 3.71 14.01
C ALA A 6 5.24 3.79 12.64
N PRO A 7 5.01 2.86 11.71
CA PRO A 7 5.65 2.93 10.40
C PRO A 7 5.34 4.31 9.85
N SER A 8 6.39 5.13 9.79
CA SER A 8 6.23 6.55 9.54
C SER A 8 5.63 6.68 8.15
N MET A 9 4.47 7.33 8.06
CA MET A 9 3.81 7.58 6.78
C MET A 9 4.86 8.05 5.76
N PRO A 10 4.85 7.51 4.52
CA PRO A 10 5.78 7.93 3.49
C PRO A 10 5.77 9.45 3.36
N THR A 11 6.95 10.04 3.35
CA THR A 11 7.05 11.49 3.13
C THR A 11 6.61 11.84 1.71
N PRO A 12 6.13 13.08 1.46
CA PRO A 12 5.75 13.51 0.11
C PRO A 12 6.83 13.27 -0.94
N ARG A 13 8.10 13.43 -0.55
CA ARG A 13 9.24 13.16 -1.42
C ARG A 13 9.35 11.68 -1.80
N GLN A 14 9.23 10.77 -0.83
CA GLN A 14 9.27 9.33 -1.09
C GLN A 14 8.10 8.86 -1.97
N ILE A 15 6.93 9.49 -1.83
CA ILE A 15 5.76 9.20 -2.67
C ILE A 15 6.04 9.62 -4.12
N GLN A 16 6.63 10.80 -4.31
CA GLN A 16 6.99 11.32 -5.63
C GLN A 16 8.05 10.45 -6.30
N ASP A 17 9.14 10.12 -5.58
CA ASP A 17 10.22 9.27 -6.08
C ASP A 17 9.67 7.89 -6.51
N ALA A 18 8.77 7.30 -5.71
CA ALA A 18 8.11 6.05 -6.04
C ALA A 18 7.21 6.17 -7.26
N PHE A 19 6.42 7.25 -7.37
CA PHE A 19 5.55 7.47 -8.52
C PHE A 19 6.33 7.65 -9.83
N GLU A 20 7.47 8.35 -9.80
CA GLU A 20 8.32 8.53 -10.97
C GLU A 20 8.95 7.22 -11.42
N ALA A 21 9.47 6.42 -10.49
CA ALA A 21 10.01 5.09 -10.78
C ALA A 21 8.94 4.16 -11.38
N VAL A 22 7.74 4.18 -10.82
CA VAL A 22 6.60 3.37 -11.28
C VAL A 22 6.12 3.82 -12.65
N ARG A 23 6.04 5.14 -12.88
CA ARG A 23 5.61 5.71 -14.16
C ARG A 23 6.59 5.45 -15.30
N ALA A 24 7.90 5.35 -15.00
CA ALA A 24 8.91 4.98 -15.98
C ALA A 24 8.72 3.56 -16.54
N LEU A 25 8.16 2.65 -15.73
CA LEU A 25 7.87 1.26 -16.10
C LEU A 25 6.44 1.12 -16.67
N HIS A 26 5.49 1.82 -16.05
CA HIS A 26 4.08 1.75 -16.35
C HIS A 26 3.51 3.17 -16.50
N PRO A 27 3.47 3.72 -17.72
CA PRO A 27 3.02 5.10 -17.96
C PRO A 27 1.57 5.37 -17.51
N GLY A 28 0.76 4.31 -17.41
CA GLY A 28 -0.64 4.35 -16.96
C GLY A 28 -0.86 4.16 -15.46
N ALA A 29 0.20 4.00 -14.66
CA ALA A 29 0.07 3.75 -13.22
C ALA A 29 -0.46 4.96 -12.45
N ARG A 30 -1.29 4.71 -11.44
CA ARG A 30 -1.91 5.74 -10.58
C ARG A 30 -1.80 5.36 -9.12
N ILE A 31 -1.65 6.33 -8.23
CA ILE A 31 -1.66 6.07 -6.78
C ILE A 31 -3.11 5.90 -6.32
N VAL A 32 -3.40 4.80 -5.63
CA VAL A 32 -4.74 4.52 -5.06
C VAL A 32 -4.78 4.88 -3.59
N SER A 33 -3.70 4.59 -2.85
CA SER A 33 -3.66 4.84 -1.41
C SER A 33 -2.23 4.99 -0.91
N VAL A 34 -2.04 5.87 0.07
CA VAL A 34 -0.80 5.99 0.84
C VAL A 34 -1.11 5.64 2.28
N GLY A 35 -0.35 4.73 2.86
CA GLY A 35 -0.57 4.26 4.21
C GLY A 35 0.72 3.86 4.93
N PRO A 36 0.60 3.34 6.15
CA PRO A 36 1.73 2.82 6.93
C PRO A 36 2.52 1.73 6.18
N ASP A 37 1.88 1.01 5.27
CA ASP A 37 2.49 -0.05 4.46
C ASP A 37 3.21 0.50 3.20
N GLY A 38 3.10 1.80 2.90
CA GLY A 38 3.68 2.43 1.71
C GLY A 38 2.65 2.99 0.73
N VAL A 39 3.03 3.10 -0.55
CA VAL A 39 2.21 3.64 -1.64
C VAL A 39 1.68 2.49 -2.49
N LYS A 40 0.35 2.41 -2.64
CA LYS A 40 -0.30 1.44 -3.53
C LYS A 40 -0.59 2.08 -4.88
N PHE A 41 -0.23 1.37 -5.94
CA PHE A 41 -0.44 1.78 -7.32
C PHE A 41 -1.45 0.86 -8.00
N ASP A 42 -2.35 1.45 -8.77
CA ASP A 42 -3.20 0.79 -9.75
C ASP A 42 -2.56 0.90 -11.11
N TYR A 43 -2.51 -0.21 -11.81
CA TYR A 43 -1.91 -0.34 -13.13
C TYR A 43 -3.03 -0.66 -14.10
N ALA A 44 -3.40 0.32 -14.93
CA ALA A 44 -4.49 0.18 -15.88
C ALA A 44 -4.25 -0.89 -16.97
N ASP A 45 -3.03 -1.44 -17.05
CA ASP A 45 -2.74 -2.64 -17.83
C ASP A 45 -3.15 -3.86 -17.01
N GLY A 46 -4.13 -4.62 -17.52
CA GLY A 46 -4.83 -5.74 -16.86
C GLY A 46 -3.99 -6.95 -16.45
N THR A 47 -2.72 -6.77 -16.11
CA THR A 47 -1.90 -7.76 -15.44
C THR A 47 -2.00 -7.54 -13.94
N ALA A 48 -3.09 -8.05 -13.35
CA ALA A 48 -3.19 -8.22 -11.92
C ALA A 48 -1.97 -9.04 -11.43
N ALA A 49 -1.06 -8.41 -10.70
CA ALA A 49 0.01 -9.13 -10.03
C ALA A 49 -0.61 -10.11 -9.01
N PRO A 50 -0.37 -11.42 -9.11
CA PRO A 50 -0.92 -12.39 -8.17
C PRO A 50 -0.13 -12.29 -6.86
N GLY A 51 -0.61 -11.50 -5.90
CA GLY A 51 0.11 -11.40 -4.63
C GLY A 51 -0.43 -10.47 -3.56
N GLN A 52 -1.32 -9.52 -3.86
CA GLN A 52 -1.99 -8.78 -2.77
C GLN A 52 -3.15 -9.61 -2.22
N ALA A 53 -2.80 -10.58 -1.39
CA ALA A 53 -3.68 -11.07 -0.35
C ALA A 53 -4.12 -9.86 0.48
N THR A 54 -5.30 -9.34 0.14
CA THR A 54 -6.08 -8.53 1.06
C THR A 54 -6.48 -9.49 2.17
N THR A 55 -5.61 -9.66 3.17
CA THR A 55 -6.04 -10.15 4.48
C THR A 55 -6.90 -9.04 5.07
N THR A 56 -8.14 -9.00 4.58
CA THR A 56 -9.29 -8.54 5.34
C THR A 56 -9.33 -9.48 6.54
N ASP A 57 -8.56 -9.14 7.57
CA ASP A 57 -8.76 -9.67 8.91
C ASP A 57 -10.10 -9.10 9.35
N LYS A 58 -11.17 -9.82 9.00
CA LYS A 58 -12.48 -9.62 9.60
C LYS A 58 -12.31 -10.01 11.06
N ARG A 59 -11.94 -9.02 11.87
CA ARG A 59 -12.04 -9.01 13.32
C ARG A 59 -13.26 -9.83 13.73
N ALA A 60 -13.02 -11.05 14.20
CA ALA A 60 -14.06 -11.94 14.65
C ALA A 60 -14.83 -11.24 15.80
N PRO A 61 -16.17 -11.23 15.81
CA PRO A 61 -16.90 -10.74 16.96
C PRO A 61 -16.60 -11.68 18.13
N ILE A 62 -16.10 -11.11 19.22
CA ILE A 62 -15.80 -11.81 20.47
C ILE A 62 -17.15 -12.33 21.00
N ALA A 63 -17.41 -13.62 20.86
CA ALA A 63 -18.56 -14.26 21.49
C ALA A 63 -18.27 -14.39 22.99
N TRP A 64 -19.08 -13.75 23.83
CA TRP A 64 -19.12 -14.02 25.27
C TRP A 64 -20.23 -15.05 25.53
N THR A 65 -19.86 -16.21 26.06
CA THR A 65 -20.74 -17.16 26.73
C THR A 65 -19.98 -17.72 27.92
#